data_AF-A0A843LCQ3-F1
#
_entry.id   AF-A0A843LCQ3-F1
#
_cell.length_a   1.000
_cell.length_b   1.000
_cell.length_c   1.000
_cell.angle_alpha   90.00
_cell.angle_beta   90.00
_cell.angle_gamma   90.00
#
_symmetry.space_group_name_H-M   'P 1'
#
loop_
_entity.id
_entity.type
_entity.pdbx_description
1 polymer ?
#
loop_
_entity_poly.entity_id
_entity_poly.type
_entity_poly.pdbx_seq_one_letter_code
_entity_poly.pdbx_strand_id
1 'polypeptide(L)'
;MPRPLSAAGVSDGPLPAGQSPLHRGWGGVVTGAAIVFFAYIGFDAVSTTAEEVRNPRRDLPVGLIGSLLIATALYIAVSLVLTGIVPYPELNVPAPVAFALDWIGIPWGGALLGITSVLLVLLFGQTQIIFAMSRDGLLPAAFGEVHPTLRTPVNVTLVVGLVTAAIGSLLPLGAVAELVNIGTLAAFIIVSAGVIVIRHTRPDARRPFRVPFVPAVPLLAIFSCVYLIVALPTVTHLRFVVWLLIGLVIYFAYGSRRTGAVGEVG
;
A
#
# COMPACT_ATOMS: atom_id res chain seq x y z
N MET A 1 16.22 23.65 -37.22
CA MET A 1 16.08 23.09 -35.86
C MET A 1 14.70 22.42 -35.77
N PRO A 2 14.64 21.15 -35.33
CA PRO A 2 13.60 20.21 -35.74
C PRO A 2 12.38 20.19 -34.80
N ARG A 3 11.21 19.95 -35.39
CA ARG A 3 10.01 19.40 -34.72
C ARG A 3 10.27 17.95 -34.26
N PRO A 4 9.69 17.50 -33.15
CA PRO A 4 9.21 16.13 -33.01
C PRO A 4 7.68 16.16 -33.05
N LEU A 5 7.06 15.72 -34.15
CA LEU A 5 6.53 14.36 -34.37
C LEU A 5 5.45 13.96 -33.36
N SER A 6 4.22 14.07 -33.86
CA SER A 6 2.99 13.42 -33.43
C SER A 6 3.22 11.96 -33.01
N ALA A 7 2.84 11.65 -31.77
CA ALA A 7 2.41 10.31 -31.37
C ALA A 7 0.92 10.41 -31.06
N ALA A 8 0.15 9.66 -31.85
CA ALA A 8 -1.29 9.63 -31.87
C ALA A 8 -1.92 9.13 -30.56
N GLY A 9 -3.09 9.67 -30.22
CA GLY A 9 -4.12 8.89 -29.52
C GLY A 9 -4.55 9.34 -28.13
N VAL A 10 -4.71 10.64 -27.86
CA VAL A 10 -5.65 11.11 -26.81
C VAL A 10 -6.45 12.27 -27.39
N SER A 11 -7.76 12.10 -27.43
CA SER A 11 -8.72 13.08 -27.93
C SER A 11 -8.76 14.30 -27.00
N ASP A 12 -7.97 15.32 -27.30
CA ASP A 12 -8.05 16.66 -26.71
C ASP A 12 -9.23 17.43 -27.32
N GLY A 13 -10.44 17.12 -26.83
CA GLY A 13 -11.60 17.99 -26.99
C GLY A 13 -11.88 18.69 -25.66
N PRO A 14 -12.13 20.01 -25.64
CA PRO A 14 -12.61 20.67 -24.41
C PRO A 14 -13.97 20.06 -24.04
N LEU A 15 -14.08 19.55 -22.82
CA LEU A 15 -15.30 18.91 -22.33
C LEU A 15 -16.45 19.94 -22.31
N PRO A 16 -17.63 19.62 -22.89
CA PRO A 16 -18.77 20.52 -22.87
C PRO A 16 -19.25 20.76 -21.43
N ALA A 17 -19.43 22.03 -21.10
CA ALA A 17 -19.92 22.51 -19.81
C ALA A 17 -21.31 21.90 -19.49
N GLY A 18 -21.44 21.27 -18.32
CA GLY A 18 -22.74 20.81 -17.80
C GLY A 18 -22.81 19.39 -17.23
N GLN A 19 -21.70 18.65 -17.14
CA GLN A 19 -21.75 17.30 -16.56
C GLN A 19 -21.63 17.34 -15.04
N SER A 20 -22.75 17.08 -14.37
CA SER A 20 -22.83 16.84 -12.93
C SER A 20 -21.91 15.67 -12.51
N PRO A 21 -21.40 15.68 -11.26
CA PRO A 21 -20.46 14.67 -10.73
C PRO A 21 -20.94 13.21 -10.80
N LEU A 22 -22.20 12.97 -11.17
CA LEU A 22 -22.82 11.66 -11.32
C LEU A 22 -22.62 11.02 -12.71
N HIS A 23 -22.05 11.71 -13.71
CA HIS A 23 -21.96 11.17 -15.08
C HIS A 23 -20.92 10.04 -15.27
N ARG A 24 -19.99 9.85 -14.31
CA ARG A 24 -19.10 8.68 -14.27
C ARG A 24 -19.77 7.43 -13.66
N GLY A 25 -21.02 7.56 -13.18
CA GLY A 25 -21.81 6.50 -12.58
C GLY A 25 -21.17 5.85 -11.34
N TRP A 26 -21.82 4.81 -10.79
CA TRP A 26 -21.24 3.99 -9.72
C TRP A 26 -19.89 3.36 -10.12
N GLY A 27 -19.66 3.10 -11.42
CA GLY A 27 -18.39 2.55 -11.92
C GLY A 27 -17.18 3.47 -11.71
N GLY A 28 -17.35 4.78 -11.85
CA GLY A 28 -16.30 5.76 -11.57
C GLY A 28 -15.93 5.87 -10.09
N VAL A 29 -16.92 5.69 -9.20
CA VAL A 29 -16.69 5.69 -7.75
C VAL A 29 -15.88 4.46 -7.33
N VAL A 30 -16.20 3.29 -7.90
CA VAL A 30 -15.53 2.02 -7.55
C VAL A 30 -14.09 2.00 -8.06
N THR A 31 -13.84 2.45 -9.29
CA THR A 31 -12.49 2.58 -9.84
C THR A 31 -11.67 3.62 -9.08
N GLY A 32 -12.26 4.76 -8.72
CA GLY A 32 -11.64 5.76 -7.86
C GLY A 32 -11.30 5.22 -6.47
N ALA A 33 -12.21 4.46 -5.85
CA ALA A 33 -11.98 3.81 -4.56
C ALA A 33 -10.82 2.81 -4.63
N ALA A 34 -10.71 2.05 -5.70
CA ALA A 34 -9.60 1.11 -5.92
C ALA A 34 -8.24 1.83 -6.06
N ILE A 35 -8.21 3.04 -6.62
CA ILE A 35 -6.98 3.86 -6.70
C ILE A 35 -6.66 4.50 -5.35
N VAL A 36 -7.64 5.15 -4.71
CA VAL A 36 -7.48 5.85 -3.42
C VAL A 36 -7.20 4.89 -2.27
N PHE A 37 -7.51 3.60 -2.41
CA PHE A 37 -7.10 2.56 -1.47
C PHE A 37 -5.62 2.63 -1.10
N PHE A 38 -4.76 3.05 -2.02
CA PHE A 38 -3.33 3.27 -1.79
C PHE A 38 -3.07 4.17 -0.56
N ALA A 39 -3.89 5.19 -0.35
CA ALA A 39 -3.75 6.13 0.77
C ALA A 39 -4.01 5.45 2.14
N TYR A 40 -4.76 4.35 2.17
CA TYR A 40 -5.05 3.61 3.40
C TYR A 40 -3.94 2.61 3.78
N ILE A 41 -2.92 2.42 2.93
CA ILE A 41 -1.81 1.53 3.22
C ILE A 41 -0.91 2.17 4.30
N GLY A 42 -0.54 1.39 5.32
CA GLY A 42 0.32 1.83 6.42
C GLY A 42 -0.26 1.61 7.81
N PHE A 43 -1.55 1.27 7.96
CA PHE A 43 -2.10 0.91 9.27
C PHE A 43 -1.46 -0.36 9.86
N ASP A 44 -0.95 -1.24 9.00
CA ASP A 44 -0.26 -2.48 9.34
C ASP A 44 1.14 -2.23 9.91
N ALA A 45 1.73 -1.06 9.67
CA ALA A 45 2.99 -0.65 10.29
C ALA A 45 2.89 -0.59 11.83
N VAL A 46 1.71 -0.30 12.38
CA VAL A 46 1.46 -0.30 13.84
C VAL A 46 1.72 -1.67 14.45
N SER A 47 1.54 -2.76 13.67
CA SER A 47 1.83 -4.12 14.15
C SER A 47 3.33 -4.40 14.32
N THR A 48 4.20 -3.64 13.65
CA THR A 48 5.66 -3.82 13.77
C THR A 48 6.20 -3.27 15.09
N THR A 49 5.55 -2.25 15.64
CA THR A 49 5.86 -1.68 16.97
C THR A 49 5.21 -2.47 18.10
N ALA A 50 4.57 -3.62 17.81
CA ALA A 50 3.92 -4.46 18.82
C ALA A 50 4.87 -4.92 19.94
N GLU A 51 6.16 -5.07 19.64
CA GLU A 51 7.19 -5.49 20.60
C GLU A 51 7.56 -4.39 21.61
N GLU A 52 7.30 -3.11 21.29
CA GLU A 52 7.64 -1.96 22.14
C GLU A 52 6.46 -1.46 22.99
N VAL A 53 5.29 -2.06 22.81
CA VAL A 53 4.03 -1.63 23.45
C VAL A 53 3.82 -2.35 24.78
N ARG A 54 3.61 -1.59 25.87
CA ARG A 54 3.37 -2.14 27.22
C ARG A 54 2.17 -3.08 27.31
N ASN A 55 1.06 -2.77 26.63
CA ASN A 55 -0.12 -3.63 26.63
C ASN A 55 -0.63 -3.92 25.20
N PRO A 56 0.02 -4.85 24.49
CA PRO A 56 -0.31 -5.17 23.10
C PRO A 56 -1.77 -5.60 22.90
N ARG A 57 -2.41 -6.15 23.96
CA ARG A 57 -3.79 -6.66 23.86
C ARG A 57 -4.83 -5.57 23.62
N ARG A 58 -4.61 -4.35 24.11
CA ARG A 58 -5.55 -3.23 24.00
C ARG A 58 -5.03 -2.12 23.11
N ASP A 59 -3.74 -1.82 23.21
CA ASP A 59 -3.15 -0.68 22.55
C ASP A 59 -3.01 -0.91 21.04
N LEU A 60 -2.71 -2.15 20.60
CA LEU A 60 -2.63 -2.46 19.16
C LEU A 60 -3.99 -2.36 18.45
N PRO A 61 -5.09 -2.99 18.92
CA PRO A 61 -6.39 -2.82 18.26
C PRO A 61 -6.89 -1.37 18.26
N VAL A 62 -6.68 -0.64 19.37
CA VAL A 62 -7.10 0.76 19.47
C VAL A 62 -6.25 1.64 18.54
N GLY A 63 -4.94 1.40 18.46
CA GLY A 63 -4.06 2.11 17.53
C GLY A 63 -4.41 1.84 16.08
N LEU A 64 -4.67 0.58 15.71
CA LEU A 64 -5.00 0.19 14.33
C LEU A 64 -6.36 0.76 13.90
N ILE A 65 -7.42 0.56 14.69
CA ILE A 65 -8.76 1.06 14.35
C ILE A 65 -8.81 2.59 14.48
N GLY A 66 -8.20 3.16 15.52
CA GLY A 66 -8.18 4.59 15.78
C GLY A 66 -7.45 5.37 14.69
N SER A 67 -6.26 4.93 14.29
CA SER A 67 -5.51 5.56 13.19
C SER A 67 -6.28 5.49 11.87
N LEU A 68 -6.91 4.35 11.56
CA LEU A 68 -7.71 4.18 10.34
C LEU A 68 -8.94 5.10 10.31
N LEU A 69 -9.66 5.24 11.44
CA LEU A 69 -10.82 6.12 11.54
C LEU A 69 -10.43 7.60 11.43
N ILE A 70 -9.35 8.02 12.09
CA ILE A 70 -8.85 9.40 12.01
C ILE A 70 -8.39 9.70 10.58
N ALA A 71 -7.63 8.80 9.95
CA ALA A 71 -7.20 8.96 8.56
C ALA A 71 -8.40 9.05 7.60
N THR A 72 -9.42 8.21 7.80
CA THR A 72 -10.67 8.26 7.01
C THR A 72 -11.36 9.61 7.11
N ALA A 73 -11.53 10.13 8.33
CA ALA A 73 -12.17 11.42 8.56
C ALA A 73 -11.37 12.56 7.89
N LEU A 74 -10.05 12.54 8.01
CA LEU A 74 -9.16 13.51 7.36
C LEU A 74 -9.22 13.40 5.83
N TYR A 75 -9.24 12.20 5.25
CA TYR A 75 -9.33 12.02 3.80
C TYR A 75 -10.67 12.50 3.23
N ILE A 76 -11.78 12.28 3.96
CA ILE A 76 -13.08 12.84 3.60
C ILE A 76 -13.03 14.38 3.64
N ALA A 77 -12.49 14.95 4.72
CA ALA A 77 -12.37 16.41 4.86
C ALA A 77 -11.51 17.03 3.76
N VAL A 78 -10.34 16.45 3.46
CA VAL A 78 -9.46 16.91 2.38
C VAL A 78 -10.16 16.80 1.03
N SER A 79 -10.83 15.68 0.75
CA SER A 79 -11.55 15.50 -0.53
C SER A 79 -12.65 16.53 -0.72
N LEU A 80 -13.41 16.85 0.33
CA LEU A 80 -14.46 17.89 0.32
C LEU A 80 -13.88 19.29 0.11
N VAL A 81 -12.82 19.65 0.84
CA VAL A 81 -12.16 20.95 0.70
C VAL A 81 -11.58 21.11 -0.70
N LEU A 82 -10.90 20.08 -1.20
CA LEU A 82 -10.20 20.12 -2.49
C LEU A 82 -11.16 20.25 -3.67
N THR A 83 -12.25 19.47 -3.65
CA THR A 83 -13.32 19.56 -4.66
C THR A 83 -14.19 20.81 -4.52
N GLY A 84 -14.18 21.46 -3.35
CA GLY A 84 -14.82 22.75 -3.12
C GLY A 84 -14.02 23.95 -3.65
N ILE A 85 -12.68 23.85 -3.67
CA ILE A 85 -11.79 24.93 -4.15
C ILE A 85 -11.57 24.84 -5.66
N VAL A 86 -11.25 23.65 -6.18
CA VAL A 86 -10.82 23.46 -7.57
C VAL A 86 -11.83 22.58 -8.33
N PRO A 87 -12.25 22.97 -9.56
CA PRO A 87 -13.07 22.11 -10.40
C PRO A 87 -12.42 20.74 -10.66
N TYR A 88 -13.19 19.66 -10.56
CA TYR A 88 -12.71 18.27 -10.73
C TYR A 88 -11.83 17.99 -11.96
N PRO A 89 -12.03 18.62 -13.15
CA PRO A 89 -11.21 18.32 -14.33
C PRO A 89 -9.77 18.83 -14.19
N GLU A 90 -9.56 19.89 -13.42
CA GLU A 90 -8.25 20.54 -13.25
C GLU A 90 -7.41 19.86 -12.16
N LEU A 91 -8.01 18.96 -11.39
CA LEU A 91 -7.36 18.19 -10.31
C LEU A 91 -6.49 17.03 -10.81
N ASN A 92 -6.41 16.78 -12.12
CA ASN A 92 -5.53 15.76 -12.71
C ASN A 92 -4.07 16.22 -12.78
N VAL A 93 -3.50 16.55 -11.62
CA VAL A 93 -2.13 17.01 -11.46
C VAL A 93 -1.39 16.10 -10.47
N PRO A 94 -0.05 15.98 -10.56
CA PRO A 94 0.73 15.13 -9.64
C PRO A 94 0.60 15.53 -8.17
N ALA A 95 0.34 16.82 -7.88
CA ALA A 95 0.28 17.38 -6.54
C ALA A 95 -0.97 18.25 -6.35
N PRO A 96 -2.17 17.64 -6.20
CA PRO A 96 -3.44 18.36 -6.28
C PRO A 96 -3.71 19.27 -5.06
N VAL A 97 -3.26 18.89 -3.87
CA VAL A 97 -3.36 19.75 -2.66
C VAL A 97 -2.52 21.01 -2.82
N ALA A 98 -1.33 20.85 -3.36
CA ALA A 98 -0.38 21.91 -3.64
C ALA A 98 -0.91 22.89 -4.69
N PHE A 99 -1.43 22.35 -5.79
CA PHE A 99 -2.12 23.12 -6.83
C PHE A 99 -3.31 23.91 -6.27
N ALA A 100 -4.11 23.33 -5.37
CA ALA A 100 -5.23 24.04 -4.74
C ALA A 100 -4.76 25.19 -3.82
N LEU A 101 -3.61 25.04 -3.14
CA LEU A 101 -3.03 26.10 -2.31
C LEU A 101 -2.43 27.24 -3.15
N ASP A 102 -1.78 26.91 -4.27
CA ASP A 102 -1.34 27.90 -5.27
C ASP A 102 -2.54 28.67 -5.83
N TRP A 103 -3.66 27.98 -6.06
CA TRP A 103 -4.91 28.59 -6.53
C TRP A 103 -5.48 29.62 -5.55
N ILE A 104 -5.22 29.45 -4.24
CA ILE A 104 -5.63 30.38 -3.17
C ILE A 104 -4.55 31.43 -2.87
N GLY A 105 -3.36 31.33 -3.46
CA GLY A 105 -2.26 32.30 -3.29
C GLY A 105 -1.48 32.17 -1.99
N ILE A 106 -1.51 31.01 -1.32
CA ILE A 106 -0.73 30.74 -0.11
C ILE A 106 0.57 30.03 -0.51
N PRO A 107 1.77 30.59 -0.33
CA PRO A 107 3.01 29.91 -0.69
C PRO A 107 3.31 28.75 0.27
N TRP A 108 3.49 27.53 -0.25
CA TRP A 108 3.56 26.30 0.56
C TRP A 108 4.95 25.66 0.60
N GLY A 109 5.55 25.59 1.80
CA GLY A 109 6.65 24.68 2.15
C GLY A 109 6.19 23.35 2.78
N GLY A 110 4.90 23.25 3.13
CA GLY A 110 4.34 22.11 3.88
C GLY A 110 4.16 20.83 3.07
N ALA A 111 3.86 20.94 1.77
CA ALA A 111 3.68 19.74 0.92
C ALA A 111 5.00 18.97 0.78
N LEU A 112 6.13 19.67 0.67
CA LEU A 112 7.45 19.05 0.59
C LEU A 112 7.79 18.31 1.90
N LEU A 113 7.52 18.94 3.05
CA LEU A 113 7.72 18.31 4.37
C LEU A 113 6.80 17.10 4.59
N GLY A 114 5.54 17.18 4.16
CA GLY A 114 4.57 16.08 4.28
C GLY A 114 4.95 14.88 3.41
N ILE A 115 5.26 15.10 2.13
CA ILE A 115 5.67 14.03 1.21
C ILE A 115 6.98 13.38 1.70
N THR A 116 7.93 14.19 2.19
CA THR A 116 9.20 13.69 2.74
C THR A 116 8.97 12.83 3.98
N SER A 117 8.07 13.25 4.89
CA SER A 117 7.73 12.48 6.09
C SER A 117 7.09 11.13 5.75
N VAL A 118 6.15 11.09 4.79
CA VAL A 118 5.51 9.83 4.35
C VAL A 118 6.52 8.90 3.69
N LEU A 119 7.40 9.42 2.82
CA LEU A 119 8.47 8.64 2.19
C LEU A 119 9.40 7.98 3.23
N LEU A 120 9.79 8.73 4.27
CA LEU A 120 10.63 8.21 5.36
C LEU A 120 9.95 7.05 6.11
N VAL A 121 8.66 7.18 6.42
CA VAL A 121 7.90 6.13 7.11
C VAL A 121 7.80 4.86 6.25
N LEU A 122 7.53 4.99 4.95
CA LEU A 122 7.42 3.85 4.04
C LEU A 122 8.76 3.13 3.84
N LEU A 123 9.86 3.88 3.68
CA LEU A 123 11.21 3.32 3.58
C LEU A 123 11.62 2.57 4.86
N PHE A 124 11.27 3.12 6.03
CA PHE A 124 11.51 2.46 7.31
C PHE A 124 10.71 1.16 7.44
N GLY A 125 9.41 1.17 7.12
CA GLY A 125 8.56 -0.02 7.16
C GLY A 125 9.05 -1.14 6.24
N GLN A 126 9.44 -0.81 5.01
CA GLN A 126 9.97 -1.79 4.06
C GLN A 126 11.27 -2.44 4.55
N THR A 127 12.16 -1.66 5.16
CA THR A 127 13.43 -2.15 5.70
C THR A 127 13.22 -3.14 6.85
N GLN A 128 12.24 -2.90 7.73
CA GLN A 128 11.89 -3.79 8.85
C GLN A 128 11.37 -5.15 8.37
N ILE A 129 10.47 -5.15 7.37
CA ILE A 129 9.88 -6.39 6.83
C ILE A 129 10.96 -7.26 6.18
N ILE A 130 11.84 -6.66 5.37
CA ILE A 130 12.94 -7.37 4.71
C ILE A 130 13.93 -7.92 5.74
N PHE A 131 14.22 -7.15 6.80
CA PHE A 131 15.08 -7.60 7.89
C PHE A 131 14.47 -8.78 8.67
N ALA A 132 13.16 -8.73 8.97
CA ALA A 132 12.44 -9.84 9.60
C ALA A 132 12.46 -11.10 8.70
N MET A 133 12.18 -10.95 7.40
CA MET A 133 12.27 -12.06 6.43
C MET A 133 13.69 -12.63 6.29
N SER A 134 14.72 -11.78 6.41
CA SER A 134 16.12 -12.22 6.41
C SER A 134 16.49 -12.97 7.70
N ARG A 135 15.94 -12.56 8.84
CA ARG A 135 16.12 -13.27 10.14
C ARG A 135 15.44 -14.64 10.13
N ASP A 136 14.29 -14.74 9.47
CA ASP A 136 13.55 -15.99 9.29
C ASP A 136 14.18 -16.90 8.19
N GLY A 137 15.31 -16.49 7.61
CA GLY A 137 16.10 -17.29 6.65
C GLY A 137 15.52 -17.38 5.24
N LEU A 138 14.47 -16.60 4.94
CA LEU A 138 13.80 -16.57 3.63
C LEU A 138 14.57 -15.75 2.58
N LEU A 139 15.54 -14.91 2.99
CA LEU A 139 16.39 -14.10 2.13
C LEU A 139 17.90 -14.35 2.41
N PRO A 140 18.82 -14.06 1.46
CA PRO A 140 20.26 -14.22 1.66
C PRO A 140 20.81 -13.47 2.88
N ALA A 141 21.72 -14.11 3.63
CA ALA A 141 22.25 -13.59 4.90
C ALA A 141 22.93 -12.21 4.81
N ALA A 142 23.35 -11.78 3.60
CA ALA A 142 23.89 -10.44 3.34
C ALA A 142 22.87 -9.31 3.61
N PHE A 143 21.57 -9.61 3.61
CA PHE A 143 20.50 -8.67 3.99
C PHE A 143 20.23 -8.65 5.51
N GLY A 144 20.82 -9.57 6.27
CA GLY A 144 20.72 -9.63 7.73
C GLY A 144 21.94 -9.07 8.47
N GLU A 145 23.02 -8.72 7.77
CA GLU A 145 24.23 -8.15 8.37
C GLU A 145 23.98 -6.70 8.82
N VAL A 146 23.93 -6.53 10.13
CA VAL A 146 23.78 -5.22 10.79
C VAL A 146 25.15 -4.57 10.90
N HIS A 147 25.27 -3.28 10.53
CA HIS A 147 26.53 -2.57 10.65
C HIS A 147 26.96 -2.46 12.14
N PRO A 148 28.20 -2.83 12.51
CA PRO A 148 28.62 -2.99 13.91
C PRO A 148 28.55 -1.71 14.77
N THR A 149 28.61 -0.52 14.14
CA THR A 149 28.61 0.78 14.85
C THR A 149 27.27 1.51 14.83
N LEU A 150 26.44 1.34 13.78
CA LEU A 150 25.15 2.04 13.64
C LEU A 150 23.96 1.18 14.07
N ARG A 151 24.15 -0.14 14.26
CA ARG A 151 23.08 -1.10 14.59
C ARG A 151 21.90 -1.06 13.59
N THR A 152 22.11 -0.54 12.38
CA THR A 152 21.12 -0.51 11.29
C THR A 152 21.58 -1.37 10.11
N PRO A 153 20.65 -2.01 9.37
CA PRO A 153 20.95 -2.80 8.18
C PRO A 153 21.19 -1.90 6.96
N VAL A 154 22.34 -1.23 6.92
CA VAL A 154 22.70 -0.22 5.89
C VAL A 154 22.63 -0.80 4.47
N ASN A 155 23.06 -2.05 4.27
CA ASN A 155 23.01 -2.72 2.97
C ASN A 155 21.58 -2.88 2.45
N VAL A 156 20.62 -3.20 3.33
CA VAL A 156 19.20 -3.29 2.97
C VAL A 156 18.66 -1.92 2.62
N THR A 157 18.93 -0.90 3.45
CA THR A 157 18.44 0.46 3.19
C THR A 157 18.98 1.02 1.87
N LEU A 158 20.26 0.79 1.55
CA LEU A 158 20.85 1.24 0.28
C LEU A 158 20.28 0.50 -0.93
N VAL A 159 20.15 -0.83 -0.87
CA VAL A 159 19.59 -1.61 -1.98
C VAL A 159 18.12 -1.25 -2.20
N VAL A 160 17.33 -1.19 -1.13
CA VAL A 160 15.92 -0.78 -1.19
C VAL A 160 15.79 0.64 -1.70
N GLY A 161 16.58 1.59 -1.18
CA GLY A 161 16.57 2.97 -1.63
C GLY A 161 16.93 3.12 -3.10
N LEU A 162 17.96 2.40 -3.57
CA LEU A 162 18.39 2.43 -4.97
C LEU A 162 17.34 1.82 -5.90
N VAL A 163 16.75 0.68 -5.52
CA VAL A 163 15.70 0.01 -6.30
C VAL A 163 14.44 0.89 -6.35
N THR A 164 14.03 1.48 -5.22
CA THR A 164 12.89 2.40 -5.15
C THR A 164 13.15 3.66 -5.97
N ALA A 165 14.36 4.22 -5.95
CA ALA A 165 14.73 5.36 -6.79
C ALA A 165 14.68 5.01 -8.30
N ALA A 166 15.19 3.83 -8.68
CA ALA A 166 15.13 3.35 -10.06
C ALA A 166 13.68 3.16 -10.52
N ILE A 167 12.86 2.47 -9.72
CA ILE A 167 11.43 2.25 -10.00
C ILE A 167 10.69 3.59 -10.10
N GLY A 168 10.89 4.50 -9.15
CA GLY A 168 10.27 5.82 -9.14
C GLY A 168 10.68 6.70 -10.33
N SER A 169 11.88 6.50 -10.88
CA SER A 169 12.35 7.21 -12.07
C SER A 169 11.83 6.63 -13.40
N LEU A 170 11.54 5.32 -13.44
CA LEU A 170 11.20 4.59 -14.66
C LEU A 170 9.71 4.33 -14.85
N LEU A 171 8.92 4.36 -13.77
CA LEU A 171 7.50 3.97 -13.78
C LEU A 171 6.58 5.14 -13.39
N PRO A 172 5.47 5.34 -14.12
CA PRO A 172 4.50 6.37 -13.76
C PRO A 172 3.78 6.02 -12.45
N LEU A 173 3.51 7.03 -11.62
CA LEU A 173 2.91 6.87 -10.29
C LEU A 173 1.64 6.02 -10.29
N GLY A 174 0.76 6.21 -11.29
CA GLY A 174 -0.47 5.43 -11.41
C GLY A 174 -0.22 3.93 -11.55
N ALA A 175 0.75 3.53 -12.38
CA ALA A 175 1.08 2.12 -12.57
C ALA A 175 1.66 1.49 -11.29
N VAL A 176 2.47 2.25 -10.55
CA VAL A 176 3.04 1.79 -9.26
C VAL A 176 1.92 1.65 -8.22
N ALA A 177 1.04 2.64 -8.10
CA ALA A 177 -0.09 2.59 -7.16
C ALA A 177 -1.01 1.40 -7.43
N GLU A 178 -1.36 1.15 -8.69
CA GLU A 178 -2.17 -0.01 -9.08
C GLU A 178 -1.51 -1.35 -8.72
N LEU A 179 -0.18 -1.47 -8.94
CA LEU A 179 0.59 -2.67 -8.59
C LEU A 179 0.65 -2.90 -7.07
N VAL A 180 0.84 -1.83 -6.30
CA VAL A 180 0.84 -1.91 -4.84
C VAL A 180 -0.56 -2.28 -4.33
N ASN A 181 -1.61 -1.68 -4.88
CA ASN A 181 -2.99 -1.94 -4.46
C ASN A 181 -3.38 -3.41 -4.68
N ILE A 182 -3.13 -3.99 -5.86
CA ILE A 182 -3.45 -5.40 -6.10
C ILE A 182 -2.69 -6.34 -5.16
N GLY A 183 -1.41 -6.04 -4.87
CA GLY A 183 -0.59 -6.82 -3.95
C GLY A 183 -1.10 -6.76 -2.51
N THR A 184 -1.39 -5.55 -2.01
CA THR A 184 -1.88 -5.35 -0.64
C THR A 184 -3.29 -5.92 -0.46
N LEU A 185 -4.18 -5.77 -1.44
CA LEU A 185 -5.52 -6.38 -1.41
C LEU A 185 -5.42 -7.92 -1.38
N ALA A 186 -4.52 -8.52 -2.16
CA ALA A 186 -4.26 -9.95 -2.10
C ALA A 186 -3.73 -10.39 -0.72
N ALA A 187 -2.82 -9.63 -0.12
CA ALA A 187 -2.35 -9.89 1.24
C ALA A 187 -3.50 -9.81 2.28
N PHE A 188 -4.41 -8.83 2.17
CA PHE A 188 -5.57 -8.73 3.06
C PHE A 188 -6.57 -9.87 2.90
N ILE A 189 -6.74 -10.40 1.68
CA ILE A 189 -7.52 -11.62 1.45
C ILE A 189 -6.89 -12.80 2.19
N ILE A 190 -5.56 -12.98 2.07
CA ILE A 190 -4.83 -14.06 2.74
C ILE A 190 -4.93 -13.93 4.27
N VAL A 191 -4.74 -12.73 4.82
CA VAL A 191 -4.87 -12.48 6.27
C VAL A 191 -6.29 -12.76 6.75
N SER A 192 -7.31 -12.30 6.02
CA SER A 192 -8.72 -12.52 6.37
C SER A 192 -9.10 -13.99 6.32
N ALA A 193 -8.62 -14.73 5.31
CA ALA A 193 -8.79 -16.18 5.21
C ALA A 193 -8.03 -16.90 6.36
N GLY A 194 -6.82 -16.44 6.68
CA GLY A 194 -6.01 -16.96 7.79
C GLY A 194 -6.73 -16.85 9.15
N VAL A 195 -7.48 -15.78 9.39
CA VAL A 195 -8.32 -15.62 10.59
C VAL A 195 -9.42 -16.69 10.66
N ILE A 196 -10.03 -17.05 9.52
CA ILE A 196 -11.04 -18.12 9.44
C ILE A 196 -10.38 -19.49 9.70
N VAL A 197 -9.21 -19.75 9.11
CA VAL A 197 -8.48 -21.02 9.25
C VAL A 197 -8.00 -21.21 10.69
N ILE A 198 -7.33 -20.21 11.29
CA ILE A 198 -6.87 -20.27 12.70
C ILE A 198 -8.03 -20.49 13.67
N ARG A 199 -9.24 -20.06 13.33
CA ARG A 199 -10.43 -20.35 14.14
C ARG A 199 -10.84 -21.82 14.13
N HIS A 200 -10.61 -22.53 13.03
CA HIS A 200 -10.89 -23.97 12.93
C HIS A 200 -9.73 -24.83 13.42
N THR A 201 -8.48 -24.46 13.10
CA THR A 201 -7.31 -25.31 13.39
C THR A 201 -6.75 -25.14 14.80
N ARG A 202 -6.86 -23.95 15.41
CA ARG A 202 -6.35 -23.67 16.77
C ARG A 202 -7.38 -22.92 17.63
N PRO A 203 -8.46 -23.60 18.05
CA PRO A 203 -9.54 -23.00 18.83
C PRO A 203 -9.07 -22.49 20.21
N ASP A 204 -8.14 -23.19 20.87
CA ASP A 204 -7.69 -22.88 22.24
C ASP A 204 -6.57 -21.82 22.33
N ALA A 205 -6.14 -21.27 21.19
CA ALA A 205 -5.12 -20.22 21.19
C ALA A 205 -5.59 -18.99 21.97
N ARG A 206 -4.77 -18.48 22.89
CA ARG A 206 -5.04 -17.24 23.63
C ARG A 206 -5.11 -16.07 22.66
N ARG A 207 -6.32 -15.53 22.41
CA ARG A 207 -6.57 -14.40 21.50
C ARG A 207 -6.68 -13.09 22.29
N PRO A 208 -5.70 -12.18 22.21
CA PRO A 208 -5.76 -10.86 22.84
C PRO A 208 -6.95 -10.01 22.37
N PHE A 209 -7.26 -10.12 21.08
CA PHE A 209 -8.37 -9.46 20.41
C PHE A 209 -9.18 -10.50 19.62
N ARG A 210 -10.50 -10.38 19.64
CA ARG A 210 -11.42 -11.23 18.87
C ARG A 210 -12.18 -10.35 17.90
N VAL A 211 -12.07 -10.64 16.61
CA VAL A 211 -12.88 -9.97 15.58
C VAL A 211 -14.36 -10.23 15.88
N PRO A 212 -15.19 -9.17 16.01
CA PRO A 212 -16.63 -9.35 16.21
C PRO A 212 -17.26 -9.99 14.97
N PHE A 213 -18.31 -10.81 15.15
CA PHE A 213 -19.09 -11.43 14.06
C PHE A 213 -18.29 -12.23 13.01
N VAL A 214 -17.38 -13.09 13.44
CA VAL A 214 -16.75 -14.09 12.55
C VAL A 214 -17.70 -15.28 12.39
N PRO A 215 -17.90 -15.80 11.16
CA PRO A 215 -17.13 -15.56 9.93
C PRO A 215 -17.61 -14.41 9.03
N ALA A 216 -18.71 -13.74 9.35
CA ALA A 216 -19.29 -12.71 8.48
C ALA A 216 -18.33 -11.55 8.18
N VAL A 217 -17.63 -11.01 9.19
CA VAL A 217 -16.69 -9.89 9.00
C VAL A 217 -15.50 -10.26 8.10
N PRO A 218 -14.76 -11.37 8.33
CA PRO A 218 -13.71 -11.80 7.41
C PRO A 218 -14.21 -12.08 5.98
N LEU A 219 -15.40 -12.65 5.82
CA LEU A 219 -15.97 -12.90 4.50
C LEU A 219 -16.33 -11.60 3.76
N LEU A 220 -16.91 -10.61 4.47
CA LEU A 220 -17.15 -9.28 3.91
C LEU A 220 -15.85 -8.59 3.52
N ALA A 221 -14.78 -8.72 4.32
CA ALA A 221 -13.48 -8.17 3.99
C ALA A 221 -12.92 -8.80 2.70
N ILE A 222 -12.98 -10.12 2.57
CA ILE A 222 -12.56 -10.83 1.35
C ILE A 222 -13.38 -10.36 0.15
N PHE A 223 -14.70 -10.30 0.29
CA PHE A 223 -15.59 -9.86 -0.78
C PHE A 223 -15.27 -8.43 -1.24
N SER A 224 -15.11 -7.49 -0.31
CA SER A 224 -14.74 -6.10 -0.61
C SER A 224 -13.37 -6.01 -1.29
N CYS A 225 -12.38 -6.78 -0.84
CA CYS A 225 -11.06 -6.79 -1.46
C CYS A 225 -11.10 -7.35 -2.88
N VAL A 226 -11.81 -8.47 -3.10
CA VAL A 226 -12.00 -9.05 -4.43
C VAL A 226 -12.74 -8.09 -5.35
N TYR A 227 -13.76 -7.41 -4.85
CA TYR A 227 -14.52 -6.40 -5.60
C TYR A 227 -13.62 -5.25 -6.07
N LEU A 228 -12.73 -4.75 -5.21
CA LEU A 228 -11.75 -3.72 -5.59
C LEU A 228 -10.68 -4.24 -6.54
N ILE A 229 -10.24 -5.50 -6.41
CA ILE A 229 -9.31 -6.13 -7.37
C ILE A 229 -9.92 -6.17 -8.76
N VAL A 230 -11.17 -6.61 -8.89
CA VAL A 230 -11.87 -6.69 -10.19
C VAL A 230 -12.06 -5.31 -10.82
N ALA A 231 -12.11 -4.24 -10.00
CA ALA A 231 -12.21 -2.87 -10.49
C ALA A 231 -10.88 -2.29 -11.01
N LEU A 232 -9.74 -2.94 -10.77
CA LEU A 232 -8.44 -2.52 -11.30
C LEU A 232 -8.29 -2.89 -12.79
N PRO A 233 -7.42 -2.18 -13.55
CA PRO A 233 -7.19 -2.50 -14.96
C PRO A 233 -6.75 -3.95 -15.19
N THR A 234 -7.18 -4.57 -16.29
CA THR A 234 -6.84 -5.97 -16.63
C THR A 234 -5.32 -6.16 -16.81
N VAL A 235 -4.62 -5.12 -17.27
CA VAL A 235 -3.15 -5.12 -17.41
C VAL A 235 -2.47 -5.34 -16.03
N THR A 236 -3.05 -4.79 -14.96
CA THR A 236 -2.52 -4.90 -13.60
C THR A 236 -2.64 -6.34 -13.07
N HIS A 237 -3.70 -7.05 -13.44
CA HIS A 237 -3.86 -8.47 -13.12
C HIS A 237 -2.75 -9.32 -13.77
N LEU A 238 -2.45 -9.08 -15.05
CA LEU A 238 -1.38 -9.80 -15.74
C LEU A 238 -0.01 -9.53 -15.09
N ARG A 239 0.30 -8.26 -14.79
CA ARG A 239 1.53 -7.87 -14.10
C ARG A 239 1.66 -8.56 -12.73
N PHE A 240 0.57 -8.62 -11.97
CA PHE A 240 0.52 -9.29 -10.68
C PHE A 240 0.79 -10.80 -10.78
N VAL A 241 0.16 -11.49 -11.73
CA VAL A 241 0.40 -12.92 -11.98
C VAL A 241 1.86 -13.18 -12.36
N VAL A 242 2.43 -12.37 -13.27
CA VAL A 242 3.85 -12.49 -13.65
C VAL A 242 4.76 -12.31 -12.43
N TRP A 243 4.49 -11.30 -11.58
CA TRP A 243 5.28 -11.07 -10.37
C TRP A 243 5.15 -12.23 -9.36
N LEU A 244 3.95 -12.77 -9.17
CA LEU A 244 3.73 -13.95 -8.34
C LEU A 244 4.50 -15.17 -8.85
N LEU A 245 4.52 -15.40 -10.16
CA LEU A 245 5.29 -16.48 -10.77
C LEU A 245 6.79 -16.30 -10.55
N ILE A 246 7.32 -15.08 -10.70
CA ILE A 246 8.72 -14.77 -10.40
C ILE A 246 9.02 -15.06 -8.92
N GLY A 247 8.18 -14.60 -7.99
CA GLY A 247 8.33 -14.86 -6.57
C GLY A 247 8.31 -16.36 -6.24
N LEU A 248 7.43 -17.12 -6.89
CA LEU A 248 7.33 -18.57 -6.73
C LEU A 248 8.58 -19.29 -7.27
N VAL A 249 9.11 -18.86 -8.42
CA VAL A 249 10.36 -19.39 -8.98
C VAL A 249 11.53 -19.12 -8.05
N ILE A 250 11.65 -17.91 -7.50
CA ILE A 250 12.70 -17.57 -6.51
C ILE A 250 12.53 -18.43 -5.26
N TYR A 251 11.31 -18.60 -4.75
CA TYR A 251 11.03 -19.44 -3.58
C TYR A 251 11.42 -20.91 -3.82
N PHE A 252 11.07 -21.51 -4.95
CA PHE A 252 11.46 -22.89 -5.24
C PHE A 252 12.95 -23.04 -5.54
N ALA A 253 13.57 -22.05 -6.19
CA ALA A 253 15.00 -22.07 -6.49
C ALA A 253 15.88 -21.89 -5.25
N TYR A 254 15.46 -21.03 -4.30
CA TYR A 254 16.26 -20.64 -3.13
C TYR A 254 15.71 -21.17 -1.79
N GLY A 255 14.39 -21.09 -1.57
CA GLY A 255 13.72 -21.42 -0.30
C GLY A 255 13.50 -22.91 -0.04
N SER A 256 13.30 -23.73 -1.08
CA SER A 256 13.08 -25.19 -0.94
C SER A 256 14.28 -25.94 -0.35
N ARG A 257 15.49 -25.36 -0.43
CA ARG A 257 16.73 -26.00 0.06
C ARG A 257 17.07 -25.68 1.52
N ARG A 258 16.36 -24.75 2.19
CA ARG A 258 16.68 -24.29 3.55
C ARG A 258 15.55 -24.41 4.58
N THR A 259 14.29 -24.49 4.14
CA THR A 259 13.14 -24.63 5.06
C THR A 259 13.05 -26.01 5.72
N GLY A 260 13.78 -27.01 5.23
CA GLY A 260 13.91 -28.31 5.89
C GLY A 260 14.71 -28.31 7.21
N ALA A 261 15.43 -27.22 7.54
CA ALA A 261 16.32 -27.16 8.72
C ALA A 261 15.72 -26.46 9.96
N VAL A 262 14.51 -25.88 9.86
CA VAL A 262 13.88 -25.13 10.98
C VAL A 262 12.88 -26.00 11.77
N GLY A 263 12.70 -27.27 11.39
CA GLY A 263 11.81 -28.21 12.07
C GLY A 263 12.35 -28.88 13.34
N GLU A 264 13.62 -28.67 13.72
CA GLU A 264 14.26 -29.42 14.82
C GLU A 264 14.86 -28.59 15.97
N VAL A 265 14.56 -27.30 16.09
CA VAL A 265 14.89 -26.56 17.32
C VAL A 265 13.74 -25.63 17.71
N GLY A 266 12.91 -26.09 18.64
CA GLY A 266 11.81 -25.34 19.24
C GLY A 266 10.83 -26.23 19.99
#